data_AF-K9BLX1-F1
#
_entry.id   AF-K9BLX1-F1
#
_cell.length_a   1.000
_cell.length_b   1.000
_cell.length_c   1.000
_cell.angle_alpha   90.00
_cell.angle_beta   90.00
_cell.angle_gamma   90.00
#
_symmetry.space_group_name_H-M   'P 1'
#
loop_
_entity.id
_entity.type
_entity.pdbx_description
1 polymer ?
#
loop_
_entity_poly.entity_id
_entity_poly.type
_entity_poly.pdbx_seq_one_letter_code
_entity_poly.pdbx_strand_id
1 'polypeptide(L)'
;MKSKYRNSELGNTLIVVLILIVVVTIIGLVAIRQSITSLKISTNSQAQSLLMRNSDAYFFNIEAAGDVYKKLNASKFGFVGFASQPENIGKEVVFCFNQNIVQNFDTNTVGVISNVLTNTVDPIGTGKKKITPITRGACDPAIAENYTSGRKAVMTQVAIKVDNTAMNPLENFVEGTDVPQVPQPIRVRINTTSLMPAMASTATSAQIKSCLTDYPADPIVDGSNSSNSISDCLRNLDVPFNAQVAEYRQSNTPM
;
A
#
# COMPACT_ATOMS: atom_id res chain seq x y z
N MET A 1 -81.52 -43.57 5.13
CA MET A 1 -80.67 -43.25 3.96
C MET A 1 -79.38 -42.64 4.50
N LYS A 2 -78.23 -43.31 4.29
CA LYS A 2 -76.96 -43.04 4.99
C LYS A 2 -76.33 -41.71 4.54
N SER A 3 -75.98 -40.88 5.52
CA SER A 3 -75.08 -39.72 5.40
C SER A 3 -73.70 -40.16 4.93
N LYS A 4 -73.15 -39.45 3.93
CA LYS A 4 -71.80 -39.70 3.38
C LYS A 4 -71.02 -38.38 3.40
N TYR A 5 -70.43 -38.05 4.55
CA TYR A 5 -69.42 -36.99 4.65
C TYR A 5 -68.14 -37.45 3.96
N ARG A 6 -67.70 -36.70 2.96
CA ARG A 6 -66.49 -36.96 2.17
C ARG A 6 -65.36 -36.11 2.74
N ASN A 7 -64.52 -36.71 3.58
CA ASN A 7 -63.29 -36.09 4.10
C ASN A 7 -62.07 -36.69 3.38
N SER A 8 -61.53 -35.97 2.41
CA SER A 8 -60.18 -36.15 1.85
C SER A 8 -59.81 -34.82 1.19
N GLU A 9 -58.54 -34.41 1.20
CA GLU A 9 -57.97 -33.10 0.72
C GLU A 9 -57.57 -32.08 1.82
N LEU A 10 -57.30 -32.48 3.07
CA LEU A 10 -56.75 -31.56 4.11
C LEU A 10 -55.26 -31.80 4.45
N GLY A 11 -54.62 -32.84 3.89
CA GLY A 11 -53.20 -33.15 4.13
C GLY A 11 -52.24 -32.58 3.09
N ASN A 12 -52.67 -32.50 1.82
CA ASN A 12 -51.78 -32.12 0.71
C ASN A 12 -51.50 -30.62 0.64
N THR A 13 -52.43 -29.78 1.09
CA THR A 13 -52.26 -28.32 1.07
C THR A 13 -51.18 -27.85 2.03
N LEU A 14 -51.05 -28.47 3.21
CA LEU A 14 -50.03 -28.12 4.20
C LEU A 14 -48.60 -28.37 3.68
N ILE A 15 -48.38 -29.52 3.03
CA ILE A 15 -47.08 -29.89 2.45
C ILE A 15 -46.70 -29.00 1.27
N VAL A 16 -47.66 -28.68 0.39
CA VAL A 16 -47.43 -27.78 -0.74
C VAL A 16 -47.05 -26.38 -0.26
N VAL A 17 -47.74 -25.87 0.77
CA VAL A 17 -47.43 -24.56 1.36
C VAL A 17 -46.06 -24.56 2.04
N LEU A 18 -45.71 -25.63 2.76
CA LEU A 18 -44.41 -25.76 3.41
C LEU A 18 -43.26 -25.70 2.39
N ILE A 19 -43.38 -26.46 1.29
CA ILE A 19 -42.37 -26.47 0.21
C ILE A 19 -42.27 -25.08 -0.45
N LEU A 20 -43.40 -24.42 -0.68
CA LEU A 20 -43.42 -23.09 -1.28
C LEU A 20 -42.71 -22.06 -0.39
N ILE A 21 -42.92 -22.11 0.92
CA ILE A 21 -42.22 -21.25 1.89
C ILE A 21 -40.70 -21.52 1.89
N VAL A 22 -40.28 -22.78 1.79
CA VAL A 22 -38.86 -23.14 1.72
C VAL A 22 -38.21 -22.61 0.44
N VAL A 23 -38.88 -22.72 -0.71
CA VAL A 23 -38.34 -22.20 -1.98
C VAL A 23 -38.21 -20.67 -1.95
N VAL A 24 -39.23 -19.97 -1.44
CA VAL A 24 -39.20 -18.49 -1.35
C VAL A 24 -38.13 -18.01 -0.37
N THR A 25 -37.90 -18.71 0.74
CA THR A 25 -36.85 -18.35 1.71
C THR A 25 -35.44 -18.59 1.16
N ILE A 26 -35.20 -19.66 0.38
CA ILE A 26 -33.91 -19.91 -0.29
C ILE A 26 -33.61 -18.81 -1.30
N ILE A 27 -34.59 -18.44 -2.15
CA ILE A 27 -34.44 -17.37 -3.14
C ILE A 27 -34.18 -16.03 -2.44
N GLY A 28 -34.89 -15.74 -1.34
CA GLY A 28 -34.67 -14.55 -0.52
C GLY A 28 -33.27 -14.48 0.09
N LEU A 29 -32.76 -15.60 0.63
CA LEU A 29 -31.41 -15.68 1.20
C LEU A 29 -30.32 -15.45 0.15
N VAL A 30 -30.49 -16.00 -1.06
CA VAL A 30 -29.54 -15.82 -2.16
C VAL A 30 -29.53 -14.35 -2.63
N ALA A 31 -30.70 -13.72 -2.76
CA ALA A 31 -30.80 -12.31 -3.15
C ALA A 31 -30.15 -11.36 -2.12
N ILE A 32 -30.34 -11.61 -0.82
CA ILE A 32 -29.70 -10.82 0.24
C ILE A 32 -28.17 -10.97 0.19
N ARG A 33 -27.67 -12.20 -0.03
CA ARG A 33 -26.22 -12.43 -0.18
C ARG A 33 -25.65 -11.68 -1.39
N GLN A 34 -26.34 -11.68 -2.52
CA GLN A 34 -25.91 -10.97 -3.72
C GLN A 34 -25.89 -9.44 -3.54
N SER A 35 -26.84 -8.88 -2.79
CA SER A 35 -26.85 -7.45 -2.46
C SER A 35 -25.69 -7.04 -1.56
N ILE A 36 -25.35 -7.84 -0.54
CA ILE A 36 -24.23 -7.56 0.36
C ILE A 36 -22.88 -7.74 -0.35
N THR A 37 -22.74 -8.74 -1.23
CA THR A 37 -21.53 -8.92 -2.03
C THR A 37 -21.36 -7.80 -3.06
N SER A 38 -22.44 -7.35 -3.70
CA SER A 38 -22.42 -6.20 -4.61
C SER A 38 -21.99 -4.90 -3.91
N LEU A 39 -22.45 -4.64 -2.68
CA LEU A 39 -22.01 -3.51 -1.86
C LEU A 39 -20.53 -3.60 -1.47
N LYS A 40 -20.02 -4.78 -1.09
CA LYS A 40 -18.61 -4.99 -0.76
C LYS A 40 -17.69 -4.87 -1.99
N ILE A 41 -18.12 -5.37 -3.14
CA ILE A 41 -17.36 -5.31 -4.40
C ILE A 41 -17.35 -3.86 -4.94
N SER A 42 -18.49 -3.16 -4.88
CA SER A 42 -18.59 -1.76 -5.29
C SER A 42 -17.80 -0.81 -4.39
N THR A 43 -17.91 -0.97 -3.06
CA THR A 43 -17.14 -0.13 -2.11
C THR A 43 -15.64 -0.41 -2.19
N ASN A 44 -15.22 -1.66 -2.39
CA ASN A 44 -13.81 -1.99 -2.61
C ASN A 44 -13.31 -1.40 -3.95
N SER A 45 -14.07 -1.51 -5.05
CA SER A 45 -13.68 -0.91 -6.33
C SER A 45 -13.62 0.63 -6.30
N GLN A 46 -14.53 1.28 -5.56
CA GLN A 46 -14.53 2.73 -5.34
C GLN A 46 -13.36 3.15 -4.43
N ALA A 47 -13.04 2.37 -3.39
CA ALA A 47 -11.88 2.57 -2.54
C ALA A 47 -10.57 2.42 -3.33
N GLN A 48 -10.44 1.35 -4.12
CA GLN A 48 -9.28 1.10 -4.98
C GLN A 48 -9.08 2.20 -6.03
N SER A 49 -10.17 2.75 -6.60
CA SER A 49 -10.10 3.88 -7.52
C SER A 49 -9.61 5.17 -6.83
N LEU A 50 -10.02 5.41 -5.58
CA LEU A 50 -9.52 6.53 -4.78
C LEU A 50 -8.06 6.32 -4.34
N LEU A 51 -7.70 5.11 -3.94
CA LEU A 51 -6.34 4.73 -3.58
C LEU A 51 -5.39 4.89 -4.78
N MET A 52 -5.81 4.45 -5.97
CA MET A 52 -5.06 4.63 -7.21
C MET A 52 -4.87 6.12 -7.52
N ARG A 53 -5.94 6.92 -7.47
CA ARG A 53 -5.84 8.37 -7.70
C ARG A 53 -4.95 9.11 -6.70
N ASN A 54 -4.93 8.70 -5.42
CA ASN A 54 -4.07 9.33 -4.41
C ASN A 54 -2.60 8.89 -4.55
N SER A 55 -2.38 7.64 -4.93
CA SER A 55 -1.04 7.12 -5.25
C SER A 55 -0.47 7.83 -6.49
N ASP A 56 -1.29 8.00 -7.53
CA ASP A 56 -0.93 8.75 -8.74
C ASP A 56 -0.75 10.25 -8.46
N ALA A 57 -1.46 10.82 -7.47
CA ALA A 57 -1.31 12.23 -7.09
C ALA A 57 0.09 12.53 -6.54
N TYR A 58 0.76 11.59 -5.88
CA TYR A 58 2.17 11.77 -5.49
C TYR A 58 3.06 11.94 -6.72
N PHE A 59 2.94 11.04 -7.70
CA PHE A 59 3.72 11.07 -8.93
C PHE A 59 3.40 12.32 -9.77
N PHE A 60 2.12 12.64 -9.93
CA PHE A 60 1.68 13.84 -10.65
C PHE A 60 2.20 15.13 -10.00
N ASN A 61 2.16 15.24 -8.67
CA ASN A 61 2.68 16.43 -7.99
C ASN A 61 4.20 16.57 -8.17
N ILE A 62 4.96 15.47 -8.23
CA ILE A 62 6.40 15.51 -8.50
C ILE A 62 6.70 15.87 -9.95
N GLU A 63 5.89 15.38 -10.89
CA GLU A 63 6.05 15.68 -12.32
C GLU A 63 5.62 17.11 -12.68
N ALA A 64 4.48 17.55 -12.14
CA ALA A 64 3.91 18.88 -12.38
C ALA A 64 4.70 20.00 -11.69
N ALA A 65 5.36 19.72 -10.57
CA ALA A 65 6.19 20.71 -9.87
C ALA A 65 7.53 21.03 -10.60
N GLY A 66 7.79 20.39 -11.74
CA GLY A 66 8.85 20.79 -12.66
C GLY A 66 10.27 20.49 -12.20
N ASP A 67 11.23 21.08 -12.92
CA ASP A 67 12.67 20.81 -12.82
C ASP A 67 13.27 21.21 -11.45
N VAL A 68 12.65 22.15 -10.75
CA VAL A 68 13.09 22.63 -9.42
C VAL A 68 12.86 21.59 -8.34
N TYR A 69 11.70 20.93 -8.33
CA TYR A 69 11.42 19.86 -7.37
C TYR A 69 12.19 18.58 -7.71
N LYS A 70 12.44 18.29 -8.99
CA LYS A 70 13.38 17.23 -9.40
C LYS A 70 14.81 17.51 -8.94
N LYS A 71 15.28 18.76 -9.06
CA LYS A 71 16.60 19.19 -8.60
C LYS A 71 16.71 19.25 -7.08
N LEU A 72 15.67 19.65 -6.36
CA LEU A 72 15.63 19.65 -4.90
C LEU A 72 15.57 18.22 -4.35
N ASN A 73 14.76 17.34 -4.95
CA ASN A 73 14.74 15.92 -4.60
C ASN A 73 16.05 15.21 -4.95
N ALA A 74 16.69 15.53 -6.07
CA ALA A 74 17.98 14.96 -6.47
C ALA A 74 19.21 15.62 -5.77
N SER A 75 19.04 16.78 -5.14
CA SER A 75 20.12 17.41 -4.35
C SER A 75 20.12 16.86 -2.92
N LYS A 76 21.26 17.00 -2.23
CA LYS A 76 21.49 16.44 -0.89
C LYS A 76 20.44 16.80 0.18
N PHE A 77 19.57 17.76 -0.10
CA PHE A 77 18.54 18.30 0.79
C PHE A 77 17.11 17.89 0.42
N GLY A 78 16.91 16.94 -0.49
CA GLY A 78 15.59 16.37 -0.77
C GLY A 78 15.53 14.87 -0.54
N PHE A 79 14.34 14.29 -0.74
CA PHE A 79 14.09 12.90 -0.33
C PHE A 79 14.99 11.88 -1.05
N VAL A 80 15.26 12.06 -2.34
CA VAL A 80 16.13 11.15 -3.11
C VAL A 80 17.59 11.40 -2.73
N GLY A 81 18.05 12.64 -2.62
CA GLY A 81 19.42 12.96 -2.22
C GLY A 81 19.76 12.50 -0.80
N PHE A 82 18.79 12.54 0.12
CA PHE A 82 18.92 11.95 1.46
C PHE A 82 19.03 10.42 1.40
N ALA A 83 18.24 9.76 0.54
CA ALA A 83 18.34 8.32 0.30
C ALA A 83 19.65 7.93 -0.41
N SER A 84 20.24 8.83 -1.21
CA SER A 84 21.54 8.64 -1.89
C SER A 84 22.76 8.86 -0.98
N GLN A 85 22.58 9.23 0.30
CA GLN A 85 23.71 9.36 1.23
C GLN A 85 24.32 7.99 1.53
N PRO A 86 25.66 7.88 1.71
CA PRO A 86 26.33 6.59 1.91
C PRO A 86 25.76 5.72 3.04
N GLU A 87 25.22 6.36 4.08
CA GLU A 87 24.62 5.72 5.24
C GLU A 87 23.22 5.14 4.98
N ASN A 88 22.54 5.64 3.93
CA ASN A 88 21.16 5.33 3.59
C ASN A 88 21.02 4.50 2.30
N ILE A 89 22.09 4.36 1.51
CA ILE A 89 22.10 3.49 0.32
C ILE A 89 21.69 2.06 0.72
N GLY A 90 20.78 1.46 -0.07
CA GLY A 90 20.21 0.14 0.17
C GLY A 90 19.16 0.08 1.29
N LYS A 91 18.96 1.18 2.06
CA LYS A 91 17.85 1.34 3.00
C LYS A 91 16.71 2.10 2.32
N GLU A 92 15.50 1.98 2.85
CA GLU A 92 14.38 2.78 2.37
C GLU A 92 14.21 4.03 3.25
N VAL A 93 14.07 5.18 2.61
CA VAL A 93 13.68 6.44 3.26
C VAL A 93 12.18 6.53 3.16
N VAL A 94 11.52 6.54 4.31
CA VAL A 94 10.07 6.47 4.45
C VAL A 94 9.50 7.78 4.98
N PHE A 95 8.44 8.24 4.36
CA PHE A 95 7.68 9.39 4.84
C PHE A 95 6.19 9.23 4.56
N CYS A 96 5.36 9.92 5.36
CA CYS A 96 3.93 9.95 5.17
C CYS A 96 3.60 11.10 4.24
N PHE A 97 3.08 10.81 3.07
CA PHE A 97 2.72 11.84 2.11
C PHE A 97 1.46 12.57 2.56
N ASN A 98 1.56 13.90 2.58
CA ASN A 98 0.42 14.81 2.68
C ASN A 98 0.68 16.05 1.81
N GLN A 99 -0.30 16.93 1.67
CA GLN A 99 -0.22 18.09 0.78
C GLN A 99 0.87 19.11 1.18
N ASN A 100 1.36 19.07 2.43
CA ASN A 100 2.36 20.01 2.95
C ASN A 100 3.80 19.47 2.84
N ILE A 101 3.98 18.15 2.89
CA ILE A 101 5.30 17.50 2.98
C ILE A 101 6.11 17.57 1.68
N VAL A 102 5.44 17.65 0.53
CA VAL A 102 6.12 17.73 -0.79
C VAL A 102 6.90 19.02 -0.95
N GLN A 103 6.46 20.09 -0.27
CA GLN A 103 7.05 21.42 -0.42
C GLN A 103 8.20 21.68 0.55
N ASN A 104 8.28 20.92 1.65
CA ASN A 104 9.22 21.16 2.73
C ASN A 104 9.83 19.83 3.20
N PHE A 105 10.92 19.40 2.54
CA PHE A 105 11.71 18.29 3.06
C PHE A 105 12.30 18.66 4.42
N ASP A 106 12.11 17.80 5.41
CA ASP A 106 12.71 17.92 6.74
C ASP A 106 13.15 16.53 7.20
N THR A 107 14.40 16.41 7.66
CA THR A 107 14.97 15.16 8.17
C THR A 107 14.24 14.64 9.41
N ASN A 108 13.50 15.49 10.14
CA ASN A 108 12.65 15.08 11.26
C ASN A 108 11.35 14.42 10.82
N THR A 109 10.93 14.62 9.57
CA THR A 109 9.68 14.09 9.00
C THR A 109 9.88 12.80 8.21
N VAL A 110 11.12 12.33 8.09
CA VAL A 110 11.48 11.08 7.41
C VAL A 110 11.97 10.03 8.41
N GLY A 111 11.71 8.77 8.11
CA GLY A 111 12.29 7.61 8.77
C GLY A 111 13.22 6.88 7.81
N VAL A 112 14.23 6.19 8.33
CA VAL A 112 15.08 5.30 7.53
C VAL A 112 14.87 3.87 8.01
N ILE A 113 14.45 3.01 7.10
CA ILE A 113 14.12 1.63 7.35
C ILE A 113 15.11 0.71 6.64
N SER A 114 15.69 -0.24 7.39
CA SER A 114 16.42 -1.34 6.75
C SER A 114 15.43 -2.26 6.05
N ASN A 115 15.74 -2.63 4.81
CA ASN A 115 14.99 -3.64 4.08
C ASN A 115 15.38 -5.08 4.46
N VAL A 116 16.41 -5.26 5.29
CA VAL A 116 16.83 -6.58 5.79
C VAL A 116 15.98 -7.00 6.99
N LEU A 117 15.35 -8.18 6.91
CA LEU A 117 14.54 -8.74 7.99
C LEU A 117 15.31 -9.75 8.85
N THR A 118 14.92 -9.87 10.12
CA THR A 118 15.44 -10.89 11.06
C THR A 118 14.38 -11.92 11.42
N ASN A 119 14.79 -13.04 12.01
CA ASN A 119 13.89 -14.10 12.50
C ASN A 119 13.06 -13.69 13.74
N THR A 120 12.83 -12.40 13.94
CA THR A 120 11.99 -11.90 15.02
C THR A 120 10.55 -11.86 14.52
N VAL A 121 9.67 -12.60 15.19
CA VAL A 121 8.23 -12.54 14.92
C VAL A 121 7.70 -11.19 15.41
N ASP A 122 6.87 -10.56 14.60
CA ASP A 122 6.17 -9.32 14.92
C ASP A 122 5.05 -9.52 15.95
N PRO A 123 4.55 -8.43 16.58
CA PRO A 123 3.47 -8.52 17.55
C PRO A 123 2.14 -9.05 16.96
N ILE A 124 1.99 -9.00 15.64
CA ILE A 124 0.77 -9.43 14.92
C ILE A 124 0.89 -10.90 14.47
N GLY A 125 2.08 -11.50 14.53
CA GLY A 125 2.33 -12.88 14.09
C GLY A 125 2.29 -13.05 12.56
N THR A 126 2.47 -11.96 11.81
CA THR A 126 2.48 -11.94 10.35
C THR A 126 3.80 -12.40 9.74
N GLY A 127 4.89 -12.42 10.52
CA GLY A 127 6.14 -13.04 10.10
C GLY A 127 7.40 -12.31 10.56
N LYS A 128 8.42 -12.28 9.70
CA LYS A 128 9.71 -11.64 10.00
C LYS A 128 9.54 -10.12 9.89
N LYS A 129 10.10 -9.38 10.84
CA LYS A 129 10.22 -7.92 10.74
C LYS A 129 11.68 -7.48 10.62
N LYS A 130 11.89 -6.20 10.32
CA LYS A 130 13.24 -5.65 10.27
C LYS A 130 13.90 -5.54 11.63
N ILE A 131 15.21 -5.33 11.59
CA ILE A 131 16.06 -5.13 12.78
C ILE A 131 15.62 -3.89 13.58
N THR A 132 15.31 -2.78 12.91
CA THR A 132 15.04 -1.49 13.57
C THR A 132 13.75 -0.84 13.05
N PRO A 133 12.64 -0.88 13.83
CA PRO A 133 11.44 -0.07 13.64
C PRO A 133 11.75 1.40 13.38
N ILE A 134 10.96 2.05 12.51
CA ILE A 134 11.07 3.49 12.33
C ILE A 134 10.14 4.16 13.33
N THR A 135 10.65 5.20 14.00
CA THR A 135 9.90 5.96 15.00
C THR A 135 9.30 7.23 14.44
N ARG A 136 9.69 7.61 13.23
CA ARG A 136 9.31 8.84 12.51
C ARG A 136 9.10 8.55 11.03
N GLY A 137 8.42 9.46 10.33
CA GLY A 137 8.12 9.36 8.90
C GLY A 137 7.06 8.33 8.52
N ALA A 138 6.77 7.32 9.34
CA ALA A 138 5.63 6.43 9.07
C ALA A 138 4.29 7.17 9.15
N CYS A 139 3.32 6.78 8.32
CA CYS A 139 1.95 7.23 8.51
C CYS A 139 1.38 6.65 9.81
N ASP A 140 0.64 7.49 10.52
CA ASP A 140 -0.06 7.12 11.76
C ASP A 140 -1.57 7.39 11.60
N PRO A 141 -2.41 6.35 11.66
CA PRO A 141 -3.87 6.49 11.61
C PRO A 141 -4.49 7.30 12.74
N ALA A 142 -3.79 7.47 13.87
CA ALA A 142 -4.23 8.33 14.96
C ALA A 142 -4.05 9.83 14.67
N ILE A 143 -3.24 10.20 13.67
CA ILE A 143 -2.88 11.58 13.34
C ILE A 143 -3.70 12.04 12.12
N ALA A 144 -4.47 13.12 12.29
CA ALA A 144 -5.37 13.62 11.26
C ALA A 144 -4.64 14.20 10.03
N GLU A 145 -3.45 14.75 10.25
CA GLU A 145 -2.59 15.41 9.28
C GLU A 145 -1.89 14.41 8.33
N ASN A 146 -1.92 13.12 8.68
CA ASN A 146 -1.34 12.04 7.87
C ASN A 146 -2.29 11.54 6.78
N TYR A 147 -3.51 12.06 6.71
CA TYR A 147 -4.46 11.73 5.67
C TYR A 147 -4.31 12.70 4.49
N THR A 148 -4.22 12.15 3.28
CA THR A 148 -4.10 12.90 2.03
C THR A 148 -5.44 13.47 1.56
N SER A 149 -6.53 12.87 2.03
CA SER A 149 -7.90 13.25 1.73
C SER A 149 -8.51 14.09 2.85
N GLY A 150 -9.21 15.17 2.47
CA GLY A 150 -9.99 16.01 3.42
C GLY A 150 -11.10 15.25 4.16
N ARG A 151 -11.51 14.07 3.66
CA ARG A 151 -12.44 13.17 4.36
C ARG A 151 -11.75 12.20 5.33
N LYS A 152 -10.44 12.35 5.55
CA LYS A 152 -9.61 11.43 6.36
C LYS A 152 -9.79 9.96 5.95
N ALA A 153 -9.96 9.73 4.65
CA ALA A 153 -10.29 8.42 4.13
C ALA A 153 -9.03 7.62 3.74
N VAL A 154 -8.01 8.30 3.22
CA VAL A 154 -6.80 7.70 2.66
C VAL A 154 -5.56 8.31 3.29
N MET A 155 -4.58 7.46 3.57
CA MET A 155 -3.20 7.86 3.83
C MET A 155 -2.29 7.18 2.82
N THR A 156 -1.18 7.82 2.51
CA THR A 156 -0.20 7.30 1.55
C THR A 156 1.18 7.35 2.18
N GLN A 157 1.79 6.18 2.36
CA GLN A 157 3.17 6.07 2.79
C GLN A 157 4.06 5.90 1.56
N VAL A 158 5.16 6.64 1.52
CA VAL A 158 6.15 6.57 0.44
C VAL A 158 7.45 6.03 1.01
N ALA A 159 8.06 5.07 0.32
CA ALA A 159 9.37 4.51 0.62
C ALA A 159 10.28 4.66 -0.60
N ILE A 160 11.39 5.35 -0.45
CA ILE A 160 12.38 5.58 -1.50
C ILE A 160 13.63 4.77 -1.18
N LYS A 161 14.04 3.91 -2.10
CA LYS A 161 15.27 3.13 -2.00
C LYS A 161 16.20 3.52 -3.13
N VAL A 162 17.45 3.83 -2.78
CA VAL A 162 18.51 4.06 -3.76
C VAL A 162 19.45 2.88 -3.71
N ASP A 163 19.55 2.16 -4.82
CA ASP A 163 20.46 1.03 -4.98
C ASP A 163 21.67 1.49 -5.80
N ASN A 164 22.87 1.29 -5.25
CA ASN A 164 24.13 1.45 -5.96
C ASN A 164 24.60 0.12 -6.55
N THR A 165 23.68 -0.62 -7.17
CA THR A 165 24.05 -1.85 -7.88
C THR A 165 24.94 -1.48 -9.06
N ALA A 166 26.00 -2.26 -9.28
CA ALA A 166 26.92 -2.13 -10.41
C ALA A 166 26.15 -2.34 -11.73
N MET A 167 25.48 -1.29 -12.18
CA MET A 167 24.98 -1.17 -13.53
C MET A 167 26.15 -0.85 -14.44
N ASN A 168 26.12 -1.41 -15.66
CA ASN A 168 27.09 -1.05 -16.68
C ASN A 168 27.00 0.48 -16.89
N PRO A 169 28.06 1.24 -16.55
CA PRO A 169 27.94 2.69 -16.48
C PRO A 169 27.63 3.37 -17.83
N LEU A 170 27.85 2.62 -18.91
CA LEU A 170 27.69 3.04 -20.30
C LEU A 170 26.45 2.42 -20.98
N GLU A 171 25.65 1.62 -20.29
CA GLU A 171 24.52 0.87 -20.88
C GLU A 171 23.43 1.76 -21.52
N ASN A 172 23.39 3.04 -21.13
CA ASN A 172 22.44 4.02 -21.66
C ASN A 172 23.12 5.17 -22.44
N PHE A 173 24.42 5.07 -22.70
CA PHE A 173 25.13 6.04 -23.54
C PHE A 173 25.14 5.57 -24.98
N VAL A 174 25.02 6.50 -25.92
CA VAL A 174 25.13 6.20 -27.35
C VAL A 174 26.57 5.79 -27.62
N GLU A 175 26.77 4.61 -28.21
CA GLU A 175 28.11 4.16 -28.60
C GLU A 175 28.76 5.20 -29.53
N GLY A 176 30.00 5.60 -29.22
CA GLY A 176 30.75 6.59 -29.99
C GLY A 176 30.68 8.04 -29.48
N THR A 177 29.95 8.32 -28.39
CA THR A 177 30.03 9.63 -27.70
C THR A 177 31.05 9.59 -26.57
N ASP A 178 31.93 10.60 -26.51
CA ASP A 178 32.86 10.79 -25.40
C ASP A 178 32.11 11.38 -24.19
N VAL A 179 32.40 10.86 -23.00
CA VAL A 179 31.84 11.34 -21.73
C VAL A 179 33.01 11.72 -20.82
N PRO A 180 33.11 13.00 -20.39
CA PRO A 180 34.26 13.49 -19.63
C PRO A 180 34.42 12.80 -18.26
N GLN A 181 33.34 12.24 -17.71
CA GLN A 181 33.36 11.30 -16.59
C GLN A 181 32.28 10.26 -16.81
N VAL A 182 32.59 9.00 -16.51
CA VAL A 182 31.63 7.90 -16.54
C VAL A 182 30.79 7.98 -15.25
N PRO A 183 29.53 8.42 -15.33
CA PRO A 183 28.72 8.57 -14.14
C PRO A 183 28.25 7.17 -13.69
N GLN A 184 28.44 6.80 -12.43
CA GLN A 184 27.86 5.57 -11.90
C GLN A 184 26.34 5.73 -11.88
N PRO A 185 25.58 4.97 -12.67
CA PRO A 185 24.14 5.17 -12.72
C PRO A 185 23.52 4.65 -11.42
N ILE A 186 22.65 5.46 -10.82
CA ILE A 186 21.93 5.10 -9.61
C ILE A 186 20.52 4.64 -9.98
N ARG A 187 20.03 3.57 -9.33
CA ARG A 187 18.61 3.17 -9.43
C ARG A 187 17.87 3.74 -8.24
N VAL A 188 16.82 4.49 -8.52
CA VAL A 188 15.90 5.01 -7.51
C VAL A 188 14.60 4.24 -7.65
N ARG A 189 14.26 3.43 -6.65
CA ARG A 189 12.98 2.73 -6.54
C ARG A 189 12.09 3.50 -5.58
N ILE A 190 10.90 3.86 -6.02
CA ILE A 190 9.90 4.55 -5.21
C ILE A 190 8.70 3.63 -5.07
N ASN A 191 8.43 3.22 -3.84
CA ASN A 191 7.26 2.43 -3.48
C ASN A 191 6.26 3.35 -2.79
N THR A 192 5.02 3.34 -3.26
CA THR A 192 3.92 4.09 -2.64
C THR A 192 2.86 3.11 -2.17
N THR A 193 2.47 3.20 -0.90
CA THR A 193 1.43 2.36 -0.31
C THR A 193 0.33 3.27 0.19
N SER A 194 -0.78 3.29 -0.53
CA SER A 194 -1.99 4.02 -0.13
C SER A 194 -2.95 3.06 0.57
N LEU A 195 -3.49 3.43 1.73
CA LEU A 195 -4.42 2.59 2.48
C LEU A 195 -5.59 3.37 3.10
N MET A 196 -6.66 2.65 3.44
CA MET A 196 -7.84 3.18 4.13
C MET A 196 -7.99 2.53 5.51
N PRO A 197 -7.40 3.09 6.58
CA PRO A 197 -7.46 2.49 7.92
C PRO A 197 -8.88 2.28 8.44
N ALA A 198 -9.79 3.22 8.14
CA ALA A 198 -11.18 3.19 8.60
C ALA A 198 -12.03 2.07 7.96
N MET A 199 -11.52 1.42 6.90
CA MET A 199 -12.19 0.29 6.26
C MET A 199 -11.64 -1.07 6.71
N ALA A 200 -10.66 -1.08 7.61
CA ALA A 200 -10.20 -2.31 8.23
C ALA A 200 -11.34 -2.90 9.07
N SER A 201 -11.65 -4.17 8.85
CA SER A 201 -12.77 -4.86 9.50
C SER A 201 -12.49 -5.23 10.96
N THR A 202 -11.23 -5.50 11.29
CA THR A 202 -10.80 -6.06 12.59
C THR A 202 -9.52 -5.43 13.15
N ALA A 203 -8.77 -4.69 12.33
CA ALA A 203 -7.47 -4.15 12.73
C ALA A 203 -7.59 -2.83 13.49
N THR A 204 -6.82 -2.71 14.58
CA THR A 204 -6.69 -1.47 15.34
C THR A 204 -5.70 -0.50 14.68
N SER A 205 -5.84 0.80 14.95
CA SER A 205 -4.88 1.82 14.50
C SER A 205 -3.43 1.50 14.92
N ALA A 206 -3.25 0.85 16.07
CA ALA A 206 -1.93 0.42 16.56
C ALA A 206 -1.35 -0.72 15.71
N GLN A 207 -2.15 -1.70 15.32
CA GLN A 207 -1.71 -2.80 14.45
C GLN A 207 -1.36 -2.29 13.05
N ILE A 208 -2.19 -1.39 12.50
CA ILE A 208 -1.92 -0.74 11.22
C ILE A 208 -0.62 0.06 11.31
N LYS A 209 -0.43 0.84 12.37
CA LYS A 209 0.81 1.59 12.60
C LYS A 209 2.02 0.67 12.69
N SER A 210 1.93 -0.47 13.37
CA SER A 210 3.05 -1.42 13.42
C SER A 210 3.40 -1.99 12.03
N CYS A 211 2.42 -2.23 11.15
CA CYS A 211 2.73 -2.58 9.77
C CYS A 211 3.57 -1.50 9.08
N LEU A 212 3.19 -0.23 9.26
CA LEU A 212 3.84 0.91 8.61
C LEU A 212 5.21 1.26 9.23
N THR A 213 5.49 0.83 10.47
CA THR A 213 6.75 1.11 11.16
C THR A 213 7.73 -0.05 11.16
N ASP A 214 7.26 -1.30 11.10
CA ASP A 214 8.07 -2.49 11.34
C ASP A 214 8.41 -3.25 10.06
N TYR A 215 7.67 -3.00 8.98
CA TYR A 215 7.86 -3.66 7.69
C TYR A 215 8.41 -2.68 6.65
N PRO A 216 9.38 -3.08 5.82
CA PRO A 216 9.76 -2.33 4.63
C PRO A 216 8.78 -2.60 3.47
N ALA A 217 8.81 -1.74 2.47
CA ALA A 217 8.03 -1.92 1.26
C ALA A 217 8.60 -3.04 0.37
N ASP A 218 9.93 -3.18 0.32
CA ASP A 218 10.65 -4.17 -0.50
C ASP A 218 11.66 -4.98 0.35
N PRO A 219 11.18 -5.95 1.16
CA PRO A 219 12.00 -6.72 2.09
C PRO A 219 12.96 -7.71 1.40
N ILE A 220 14.17 -7.80 1.94
CA ILE A 220 15.17 -8.81 1.60
C ILE A 220 15.40 -9.74 2.79
N VAL A 221 15.36 -11.05 2.53
CA VAL A 221 15.72 -12.13 3.46
C VAL A 221 16.71 -13.04 2.76
N ASP A 222 17.87 -13.25 3.38
CA ASP A 222 18.93 -14.15 2.86
C ASP A 222 19.33 -13.85 1.41
N GLY A 223 19.32 -12.57 1.01
CA GLY A 223 19.65 -12.14 -0.35
C GLY A 223 18.53 -12.30 -1.38
N SER A 224 17.32 -12.65 -0.96
CA SER A 224 16.13 -12.84 -1.80
C SER A 224 14.93 -12.04 -1.32
N ASN A 225 14.01 -11.69 -2.22
CA ASN A 225 12.80 -10.97 -1.85
C ASN A 225 11.90 -11.85 -0.95
N SER A 226 11.34 -11.25 0.10
CA SER A 226 10.52 -11.97 1.09
C SER A 226 9.05 -11.55 1.06
N SER A 227 8.13 -12.45 1.43
CA SER A 227 6.69 -12.18 1.60
C SER A 227 6.36 -11.51 2.94
N ASN A 228 7.23 -10.62 3.42
CA ASN A 228 7.12 -9.93 4.70
C ASN A 228 7.25 -8.43 4.47
N SER A 229 6.42 -7.90 3.57
CA SER A 229 6.37 -6.47 3.24
C SER A 229 5.26 -5.76 4.01
N ILE A 230 5.24 -4.43 3.97
CA ILE A 230 4.11 -3.62 4.45
C ILE A 230 2.80 -4.12 3.82
N SER A 231 2.83 -4.44 2.52
CA SER A 231 1.65 -4.93 1.80
C SER A 231 1.14 -6.24 2.40
N ASP A 232 2.04 -7.16 2.76
CA ASP A 232 1.64 -8.45 3.33
C ASP A 232 1.09 -8.30 4.75
N CYS A 233 1.69 -7.42 5.55
CA CYS A 233 1.17 -7.07 6.88
C CYS A 233 -0.25 -6.47 6.79
N LEU A 234 -0.48 -5.54 5.85
CA LEU A 234 -1.80 -4.93 5.63
C LEU A 234 -2.82 -5.95 5.09
N ARG A 235 -2.42 -6.88 4.22
CA ARG A 235 -3.29 -7.99 3.76
C ARG A 235 -3.74 -8.85 4.93
N ASN A 236 -2.82 -9.24 5.81
CA ASN A 236 -3.13 -10.10 6.96
C ASN A 236 -4.07 -9.43 7.97
N LEU A 237 -4.09 -8.10 7.99
CA LEU A 237 -5.00 -7.30 8.80
C LEU A 237 -6.32 -6.94 8.09
N ASP A 238 -6.58 -7.48 6.89
CA ASP A 238 -7.74 -7.14 6.06
C ASP A 238 -7.91 -5.62 5.83
N VAL A 239 -6.80 -4.88 5.75
CA VAL A 239 -6.81 -3.45 5.48
C VAL A 239 -6.82 -3.24 3.97
N PRO A 240 -7.78 -2.48 3.41
CA PRO A 240 -7.73 -2.13 1.99
C PRO A 240 -6.55 -1.19 1.68
N PHE A 241 -5.68 -1.62 0.77
CA PHE A 241 -4.55 -0.83 0.30
C PHE A 241 -4.33 -1.01 -1.20
N ASN A 242 -3.51 -0.11 -1.75
CA ASN A 242 -2.95 -0.18 -3.09
C ASN A 242 -1.46 0.16 -2.99
N ALA A 243 -0.61 -0.71 -3.54
CA ALA A 243 0.83 -0.52 -3.57
C ALA A 243 1.29 -0.36 -5.02
N GLN A 244 1.98 0.73 -5.31
CA GLN A 244 2.58 0.99 -6.62
C GLN A 244 4.10 1.14 -6.48
N VAL A 245 4.81 0.73 -7.53
CA VAL A 245 6.27 0.81 -7.63
C VAL A 245 6.64 1.56 -8.89
N ALA A 246 7.50 2.57 -8.75
CA ALA A 246 8.12 3.27 -9.85
C ALA A 246 9.64 3.17 -9.75
N GLU A 247 10.30 2.85 -10.86
CA GLU A 247 11.75 2.77 -10.94
C GLU A 247 12.28 3.85 -11.88
N TYR A 248 13.23 4.63 -11.38
CA TYR A 248 13.93 5.66 -12.15
C TYR A 248 15.41 5.32 -12.22
N ARG A 249 16.00 5.53 -13.39
CA ARG A 249 17.44 5.43 -13.61
C ARG A 249 17.98 6.84 -13.79
N GLN A 250 18.90 7.26 -12.92
CA GLN A 250 19.56 8.55 -13.05
C GLN A 250 21.03 8.34 -13.40
N SER A 251 21.47 8.93 -14.50
CA SER A 251 22.90 9.11 -14.76
C SER A 251 23.42 10.13 -13.75
N ASN A 252 24.34 9.71 -12.88
CA ASN A 252 24.95 10.55 -11.86
C ASN A 252 25.83 11.64 -12.49
N THR A 253 25.24 12.69 -13.06
CA THR A 253 26.00 13.85 -13.50
C THR A 253 26.55 14.56 -12.27
N PRO A 254 27.88 14.68 -12.10
CA PRO A 254 28.43 15.43 -10.98
C PRO A 254 27.90 16.87 -11.03
N MET A 255 27.39 17.35 -9.89
CA MET A 255 27.06 18.76 -9.68
C MET A 255 28.34 19.60 -9.62
#